data_AF-K0XZS2-F1
#
_entry.id   AF-K0XZS2-F1
#
_cell.length_a   1.000
_cell.length_b   1.000
_cell.length_c   1.000
_cell.angle_alpha   90.00
_cell.angle_beta   90.00
_cell.angle_gamma   90.00
#
_symmetry.space_group_name_H-M   'P 1'
#
loop_
_entity.id
_entity.type
_entity.pdbx_description
1 polymer ?
#
loop_
_entity_poly.entity_id
_entity_poly.type
_entity_poly.pdbx_seq_one_letter_code
_entity_poly.pdbx_strand_id
1 'polypeptide(L)'
;MLTVNYYNDFFEIGQQKINFSFYELSLPDDDPVYTLKKVMEDLNFSRLLANCSDKGRTGYNPIMMYAVITYANMRGIRSIDRIVDLCERDIAFIWLTQGRKPKRDAFYDFKSKKLTSDILDDLNYQFMRRLQKEGFVILKELFIDGTKIEANANRYTFVWRGSINYHLAGLLDSIDKLYSDYNSFLQDNSFGEKYELGNAQMFVIDGIDKVRDIIEKNRKRKITKHKKLSNNRIIEIDNCSPLEILKLQKNLMTIADGEGIVFVNGKGKRKPKLQQLYEELEHCG
;
A
#
# COMPACT_ATOMS: atom_id res chain seq x y z
N MET A 1 -6.82 66.27 14.01
CA MET A 1 -7.54 65.27 14.82
C MET A 1 -8.28 64.36 13.86
N LEU A 2 -7.82 63.12 13.66
CA LEU A 2 -8.60 62.11 12.95
C LEU A 2 -9.81 61.79 13.84
N THR A 3 -10.99 62.25 13.42
CA THR A 3 -12.24 62.01 14.13
C THR A 3 -12.47 60.52 14.28
N VAL A 4 -12.83 60.08 15.49
CA VAL A 4 -13.11 58.70 15.93
C VAL A 4 -14.23 57.99 15.12
N ASN A 5 -14.78 58.65 14.09
CA ASN A 5 -15.94 58.19 13.32
C ASN A 5 -15.68 56.90 12.53
N TYR A 6 -14.49 56.70 11.95
CA TYR A 6 -14.20 55.51 11.13
C TYR A 6 -14.38 54.17 11.86
N TYR A 7 -14.11 54.13 13.18
CA TYR A 7 -14.30 52.90 13.96
C TYR A 7 -15.79 52.60 14.14
N ASN A 8 -16.57 53.62 14.46
CA ASN A 8 -18.01 53.49 14.72
C ASN A 8 -18.85 53.33 13.45
N ASP A 9 -18.30 53.71 12.30
CA ASP A 9 -18.91 53.47 10.98
C ASP A 9 -18.88 51.98 10.59
N PHE A 10 -17.98 51.18 11.19
CA PHE A 10 -17.83 49.75 10.90
C PHE A 10 -18.16 48.84 12.10
N PHE A 11 -17.76 49.19 13.32
CA PHE A 11 -18.06 48.47 14.55
C PHE A 11 -18.89 49.34 15.50
N GLU A 12 -20.10 48.88 15.84
CA GLU A 12 -20.89 49.57 16.86
C GLU A 12 -20.17 49.49 18.23
N ILE A 13 -20.08 50.63 18.94
CA ILE A 13 -19.46 50.66 20.29
C ILE A 13 -20.23 49.71 21.21
N GLY A 14 -19.51 48.74 21.79
CA GLY A 14 -20.10 47.77 22.71
C GLY A 14 -20.83 46.61 22.05
N GLN A 15 -20.69 46.42 20.73
CA GLN A 15 -21.25 45.25 20.05
C GLN A 15 -20.62 43.95 20.57
N GLN A 16 -21.40 43.19 21.35
CA GLN A 16 -21.00 41.89 21.91
C GLN A 16 -21.48 40.70 21.06
N LYS A 17 -22.33 40.95 20.06
CA LYS A 17 -22.95 39.92 19.21
C LYS A 17 -22.82 40.32 17.74
N ILE A 18 -22.46 39.34 16.92
CA ILE A 18 -22.38 39.48 15.46
C ILE A 18 -23.79 39.70 14.90
N ASN A 19 -23.96 40.69 14.03
CA ASN A 19 -25.14 40.84 13.19
C ASN A 19 -25.05 39.83 12.04
N PHE A 20 -25.79 38.72 12.15
CA PHE A 20 -25.80 37.70 11.11
C PHE A 20 -26.69 38.12 9.94
N SER A 21 -26.09 38.23 8.76
CA SER A 21 -26.73 37.86 7.50
C SER A 21 -26.61 36.34 7.38
N PHE A 22 -27.62 35.59 7.85
CA PHE A 22 -27.57 34.12 7.85
C PHE A 22 -27.45 33.49 6.44
N TYR A 23 -27.74 34.27 5.40
CA TYR A 23 -27.67 33.83 4.00
C TYR A 23 -26.26 33.90 3.40
N GLU A 24 -25.32 34.60 4.05
CA GLU A 24 -23.94 34.76 3.57
C GLU A 24 -22.92 33.88 4.32
N LEU A 25 -23.36 33.13 5.33
CA LEU A 25 -22.48 32.27 6.13
C LEU A 25 -22.39 30.87 5.49
N SER A 26 -21.52 30.72 4.50
CA SER A 26 -21.23 29.43 3.85
C SER A 26 -19.74 29.08 3.92
N LEU A 27 -19.44 27.81 3.70
CA LEU A 27 -18.08 27.40 3.36
C LEU A 27 -17.86 27.68 1.86
N PRO A 28 -16.61 27.95 1.44
CA PRO A 28 -16.25 27.96 0.02
C PRO A 28 -16.59 26.63 -0.65
N ASP A 29 -17.02 26.65 -1.92
CA ASP A 29 -17.38 25.43 -2.65
C ASP A 29 -16.23 24.42 -2.78
N ASP A 30 -14.98 24.90 -2.68
CA ASP A 30 -13.75 24.11 -2.74
C ASP A 30 -13.19 23.73 -1.36
N ASP A 31 -13.94 23.94 -0.27
CA ASP A 31 -13.46 23.61 1.08
C ASP A 31 -13.11 22.11 1.21
N PRO A 32 -11.94 21.76 1.76
CA PRO A 32 -11.51 20.37 1.91
C PRO A 32 -12.45 19.50 2.74
N VAL A 33 -13.35 20.07 3.54
CA VAL A 33 -14.34 19.32 4.32
C VAL A 33 -15.30 18.54 3.42
N TYR A 34 -15.61 19.06 2.23
CA TYR A 34 -16.45 18.38 1.25
C TYR A 34 -15.74 17.17 0.65
N THR A 35 -14.46 17.32 0.34
CA THR A 35 -13.60 16.21 -0.11
C THR A 35 -13.54 15.12 0.95
N LEU A 36 -13.33 15.49 2.22
CA LEU A 36 -13.34 14.51 3.31
C LEU A 36 -14.67 13.77 3.39
N LYS A 37 -15.80 14.48 3.37
CA LYS A 37 -17.12 13.85 3.44
C LYS A 37 -17.31 12.85 2.30
N LYS A 38 -16.99 13.24 1.06
CA LYS A 38 -17.06 12.37 -0.11
C LYS A 38 -16.15 11.15 0.03
N VAL A 39 -14.95 11.33 0.59
CA VAL A 39 -14.02 10.23 0.87
C VAL A 39 -14.63 9.23 1.85
N MET A 40 -15.25 9.74 2.91
CA MET A 40 -15.83 8.95 3.98
C MET A 40 -17.11 8.22 3.58
N GLU A 41 -17.88 8.71 2.60
CA GLU A 41 -19.13 8.06 2.13
C GLU A 41 -18.90 6.63 1.61
N ASP A 42 -17.73 6.35 1.03
CA ASP A 42 -17.39 5.02 0.49
C ASP A 42 -16.67 4.12 1.52
N LEU A 43 -16.42 4.59 2.74
CA LEU A 43 -15.79 3.80 3.79
C LEU A 43 -16.82 2.96 4.56
N ASN A 44 -16.43 1.72 4.86
CA ASN A 44 -17.21 0.79 5.67
C ASN A 44 -16.84 0.95 7.16
N PHE A 45 -17.74 1.57 7.93
CA PHE A 45 -17.59 1.79 9.37
C PHE A 45 -18.16 0.68 10.25
N SER A 46 -18.58 -0.47 9.68
CA SER A 46 -19.19 -1.56 10.46
C SER A 46 -18.36 -1.99 11.67
N ARG A 47 -17.05 -2.14 11.53
CA ARG A 47 -16.14 -2.48 12.64
C ARG A 47 -16.05 -1.41 13.71
N LEU A 48 -16.05 -0.13 13.30
CA LEU A 48 -16.07 1.00 14.22
C LEU A 48 -17.39 1.05 15.03
N LEU A 49 -18.51 0.77 14.35
CA LEU A 49 -19.82 0.74 14.97
C LEU A 49 -20.04 -0.50 15.86
N ALA A 50 -19.45 -1.64 15.53
CA ALA A 50 -19.56 -2.87 16.33
C ALA A 50 -19.01 -2.72 17.75
N ASN A 51 -18.02 -1.84 17.94
CA ASN A 51 -17.47 -1.52 19.27
C ASN A 51 -18.33 -0.53 20.07
N CYS A 52 -19.50 -0.12 19.55
CA CYS A 52 -20.44 0.73 20.26
C CYS A 52 -21.37 -0.10 21.14
N SER A 53 -21.52 0.35 22.38
CA SER A 53 -22.45 -0.27 23.33
C SER A 53 -23.77 0.48 23.24
N ASP A 54 -24.87 -0.26 23.14
CA ASP A 54 -26.23 0.29 23.22
C ASP A 54 -26.67 0.55 24.67
N LYS A 55 -25.82 0.22 25.65
CA LYS A 55 -26.08 0.39 27.08
C LYS A 55 -25.47 1.69 27.61
N GLY A 56 -26.28 2.51 28.27
CA GLY A 56 -25.87 3.74 28.96
C GLY A 56 -26.31 5.02 28.24
N ARG A 57 -25.64 6.14 28.56
CA ARG A 57 -25.93 7.45 27.94
C ARG A 57 -25.54 7.40 26.45
N THR A 58 -26.40 7.93 25.58
CA THR A 58 -26.13 8.04 24.14
C THR A 58 -24.85 8.84 23.90
N GLY A 59 -23.81 8.16 23.42
CA GLY A 59 -22.54 8.78 23.07
C GLY A 59 -22.61 9.61 21.78
N TYR A 60 -21.51 10.29 21.46
CA TYR A 60 -21.35 10.91 20.14
C TYR A 60 -21.28 9.84 19.04
N ASN A 61 -21.72 10.18 17.83
CA ASN A 61 -21.63 9.27 16.69
C ASN A 61 -20.13 8.99 16.40
N PRO A 62 -19.68 7.71 16.38
CA PRO A 62 -18.29 7.36 16.11
C PRO A 62 -17.77 7.86 14.77
N ILE A 63 -18.62 7.87 13.74
CA ILE A 63 -18.28 8.35 12.40
C ILE A 63 -18.04 9.86 12.44
N MET A 64 -18.87 10.61 13.18
CA MET A 64 -18.68 12.05 13.41
C MET A 64 -17.36 12.33 14.14
N MET A 65 -17.06 11.55 15.20
CA MET A 65 -15.80 11.69 15.94
C MET A 65 -14.58 11.39 15.06
N TYR A 66 -14.67 10.35 14.24
CA TYR A 66 -13.63 10.02 13.25
C TYR A 66 -13.46 11.12 12.21
N ALA A 67 -14.56 11.64 11.64
CA ALA A 67 -14.54 12.73 10.67
C ALA A 67 -13.82 13.97 11.21
N VAL A 68 -14.16 14.39 12.42
CA VAL A 68 -13.56 15.56 13.07
C VAL A 68 -12.05 15.36 13.27
N ILE A 69 -11.63 14.19 13.75
CA ILE A 69 -10.20 13.90 13.98
C ILE A 69 -9.45 13.86 12.64
N THR A 70 -10.02 13.21 11.62
CA THR A 70 -9.41 13.11 10.30
C THR A 70 -9.29 14.49 9.66
N TYR A 71 -10.33 15.31 9.73
CA TYR A 71 -10.30 16.69 9.21
C TYR A 71 -9.28 17.56 9.94
N ALA A 72 -9.20 17.44 11.27
CA ALA A 72 -8.18 18.13 12.06
C ALA A 72 -6.77 17.74 11.63
N ASN A 73 -6.51 16.44 11.43
CA ASN A 73 -5.24 15.95 10.94
C ASN A 73 -4.92 16.44 9.53
N MET A 74 -5.91 16.51 8.62
CA MET A 74 -5.74 17.10 7.28
C MET A 74 -5.30 18.57 7.36
N ARG A 75 -5.82 19.32 8.34
CA ARG A 75 -5.40 20.72 8.62
C ARG A 75 -4.14 20.83 9.47
N GLY A 76 -3.46 19.72 9.79
CA GLY A 76 -2.23 19.69 10.61
C GLY A 76 -2.46 19.89 12.12
N ILE A 77 -3.69 19.80 12.59
CA ILE A 77 -4.11 20.09 13.96
C ILE A 77 -4.15 18.79 14.76
N ARG A 78 -3.16 18.59 15.64
CA ARG A 78 -3.03 17.36 16.45
C ARG A 78 -3.47 17.52 17.91
N SER A 79 -3.58 18.74 18.40
CA SER A 79 -3.97 19.02 19.79
C SER A 79 -5.48 18.84 19.98
N ILE A 80 -5.88 17.99 20.92
CA ILE A 80 -7.30 17.75 21.24
C ILE A 80 -7.97 19.03 21.76
N ASP A 81 -7.28 19.79 22.59
CA ASP A 81 -7.84 21.03 23.14
C ASP A 81 -8.13 22.05 22.03
N ARG A 82 -7.27 22.07 21.00
CA ARG A 82 -7.51 22.89 19.81
C ARG A 82 -8.68 22.38 18.98
N ILE A 83 -8.83 21.07 18.84
CA ILE A 83 -9.98 20.46 18.13
C ILE A 83 -11.29 20.79 18.84
N VAL A 84 -11.33 20.75 20.17
CA VAL A 84 -12.52 21.13 20.97
C VAL A 84 -12.90 22.59 20.71
N ASP A 85 -11.93 23.50 20.77
CA ASP A 85 -12.15 24.93 20.48
C ASP A 85 -12.69 25.16 19.05
N LEU A 86 -12.16 24.42 18.07
CA LEU A 86 -12.61 24.50 16.67
C LEU A 86 -14.03 23.97 16.48
N CYS A 87 -14.44 22.93 17.22
CA CYS A 87 -15.83 22.44 17.21
C CYS A 87 -16.83 23.49 17.70
N GLU A 88 -16.38 24.54 18.40
CA GLU A 88 -17.24 25.64 18.85
C GLU A 88 -17.20 26.87 17.95
N ARG A 89 -16.15 27.05 17.16
CA ARG A 89 -15.85 28.33 16.49
C ARG A 89 -15.72 28.25 14.98
N ASP A 90 -15.30 27.12 14.44
CA ASP A 90 -15.02 26.97 13.01
C ASP A 90 -16.20 26.31 12.29
N ILE A 91 -16.66 26.94 11.21
CA ILE A 91 -17.88 26.56 10.48
C ILE A 91 -17.79 25.12 9.95
N ALA A 92 -16.64 24.68 9.45
CA ALA A 92 -16.47 23.33 8.93
C ALA A 92 -16.52 22.28 10.04
N PHE A 93 -15.90 22.56 11.19
CA PHE A 93 -16.01 21.67 12.35
C PHE A 93 -17.43 21.63 12.92
N ILE A 94 -18.11 22.78 13.02
CA ILE A 94 -19.50 22.87 13.46
C ILE A 94 -20.41 22.09 12.51
N TRP A 95 -20.16 22.15 11.21
CA TRP A 95 -20.90 21.39 10.20
C TRP A 95 -20.70 19.88 10.37
N LEU A 96 -19.44 19.43 10.53
CA LEU A 96 -19.12 18.02 10.78
C LEU A 96 -19.76 17.49 12.06
N THR A 97 -19.83 18.29 13.13
CA THR A 97 -20.44 17.89 14.40
C THR A 97 -21.95 18.12 14.44
N GLN A 98 -22.56 18.67 13.39
CA GLN A 98 -23.96 19.09 13.37
C GLN A 98 -24.31 20.02 14.55
N GLY A 99 -23.41 20.95 14.87
CA GLY A 99 -23.56 21.89 15.98
C GLY A 99 -23.31 21.31 17.37
N ARG A 100 -23.00 20.01 17.47
CA ARG A 100 -22.63 19.39 18.76
C ARG A 100 -21.22 19.85 19.19
N LYS A 101 -21.00 19.87 20.51
CA LYS A 101 -19.75 20.34 21.13
C LYS A 101 -19.10 19.24 21.97
N PRO A 102 -18.40 18.28 21.33
CA PRO A 102 -17.69 17.23 22.05
C PRO A 102 -16.61 17.83 22.95
N LYS A 103 -16.56 17.38 24.21
CA LYS A 103 -15.52 17.78 25.15
C LYS A 103 -14.27 16.93 24.98
N ARG A 104 -13.18 17.40 25.59
CA ARG A 104 -11.87 16.72 25.65
C ARG A 104 -11.99 15.22 25.99
N ASP A 105 -12.75 14.89 27.03
CA ASP A 105 -12.93 13.51 27.48
C ASP A 105 -13.58 12.62 26.42
N ALA A 106 -14.53 13.16 25.64
CA ALA A 106 -15.17 12.41 24.57
C ALA A 106 -14.17 12.02 23.47
N PHE A 107 -13.22 12.90 23.14
CA PHE A 107 -12.17 12.59 22.18
C PHE A 107 -11.17 11.56 22.71
N TYR A 108 -10.76 11.66 23.98
CA TYR A 108 -9.86 10.67 24.56
C TYR A 108 -10.52 9.32 24.72
N ASP A 109 -11.78 9.27 25.16
CA ASP A 109 -12.55 8.03 25.23
C ASP A 109 -12.71 7.41 23.85
N PHE A 110 -12.99 8.21 22.82
CA PHE A 110 -13.08 7.73 21.45
C PHE A 110 -11.73 7.14 20.98
N LYS A 111 -10.62 7.88 21.14
CA LYS A 111 -9.29 7.42 20.70
C LYS A 111 -8.77 6.20 21.45
N SER A 112 -9.08 6.08 22.74
CA SER A 112 -8.55 4.99 23.58
C SER A 112 -9.41 3.74 23.58
N LYS A 113 -10.75 3.89 23.52
CA LYS A 113 -11.69 2.76 23.70
C LYS A 113 -12.42 2.35 22.43
N LYS A 114 -12.58 3.24 21.45
CA LYS A 114 -13.41 3.00 20.26
C LYS A 114 -12.58 2.83 18.99
N LEU A 115 -11.59 3.69 18.79
CA LEU A 115 -10.68 3.67 17.64
C LEU A 115 -9.42 2.87 17.97
N THR A 116 -9.55 1.54 18.08
CA THR A 116 -8.40 0.64 18.24
C THR A 116 -7.50 0.65 17.01
N SER A 117 -6.24 0.23 17.17
CA SER A 117 -5.26 0.11 16.08
C SER A 117 -5.83 -0.65 14.88
N ASP A 118 -6.46 -1.78 15.13
CA ASP A 118 -6.96 -2.67 14.07
C ASP A 118 -8.09 -2.03 13.26
N ILE A 119 -8.92 -1.19 13.90
CA ILE A 119 -9.98 -0.44 13.21
C ILE A 119 -9.37 0.69 12.39
N LEU A 120 -8.37 1.39 12.94
CA LEU A 120 -7.66 2.44 12.23
C LEU A 120 -6.94 1.89 11.00
N ASP A 121 -6.27 0.75 11.13
CA ASP A 121 -5.58 0.07 10.03
C ASP A 121 -6.54 -0.39 8.95
N ASP A 122 -7.70 -0.94 9.33
CA ASP A 122 -8.74 -1.32 8.38
C ASP A 122 -9.29 -0.12 7.60
N LEU A 123 -9.62 0.98 8.29
CA LEU A 123 -10.08 2.21 7.64
C LEU A 123 -8.99 2.81 6.74
N ASN A 124 -7.73 2.78 7.16
CA ASN A 124 -6.60 3.24 6.37
C ASN A 124 -6.40 2.37 5.12
N TYR A 125 -6.55 1.06 5.25
CA TYR A 125 -6.49 0.13 4.12
C TYR A 125 -7.59 0.43 3.08
N GLN A 126 -8.83 0.63 3.54
CA GLN A 126 -9.94 1.02 2.68
C GLN A 126 -9.65 2.35 1.95
N PHE A 127 -9.10 3.34 2.65
CA PHE A 127 -8.69 4.61 2.06
C PHE A 127 -7.59 4.44 1.00
N MET A 128 -6.54 3.67 1.27
CA MET A 128 -5.47 3.40 0.29
C MET A 128 -5.98 2.65 -0.95
N ARG A 129 -6.91 1.70 -0.77
CA ARG A 129 -7.56 1.00 -1.89
C ARG A 129 -8.39 1.94 -2.75
N ARG A 130 -9.06 2.92 -2.14
CA ARG A 130 -9.77 3.98 -2.87
C ARG A 130 -8.79 4.83 -3.69
N LEU A 131 -7.71 5.32 -3.07
CA LEU A 131 -6.70 6.11 -3.78
C LEU A 131 -6.10 5.33 -4.95
N GLN A 132 -5.87 4.02 -4.78
CA GLN A 132 -5.41 3.15 -5.85
C GLN A 132 -6.43 3.07 -6.99
N LYS A 133 -7.72 2.87 -6.67
CA LYS A 133 -8.80 2.81 -7.65
C LYS A 133 -8.97 4.11 -8.43
N GLU A 134 -8.79 5.25 -7.77
CA GLU A 134 -8.85 6.59 -8.39
C GLU A 134 -7.54 6.94 -9.13
N GLY A 135 -6.51 6.10 -9.06
CA GLY A 135 -5.23 6.29 -9.77
C GLY A 135 -4.28 7.29 -9.11
N PHE A 136 -4.56 7.73 -7.88
CA PHE A 136 -3.70 8.65 -7.14
C PHE A 136 -2.45 7.98 -6.57
N VAL A 137 -2.50 6.67 -6.32
CA VAL A 137 -1.37 5.90 -5.80
C VAL A 137 -1.22 4.56 -6.53
N ILE A 138 0.03 4.12 -6.68
CA ILE A 138 0.38 2.83 -7.25
C ILE A 138 0.94 1.96 -6.13
N LEU A 139 0.18 0.95 -5.68
CA LEU A 139 0.60 0.04 -4.60
C LEU A 139 1.57 -1.06 -5.07
N LYS A 140 2.39 -0.80 -6.09
CA LYS A 140 3.37 -1.76 -6.63
C LYS A 140 4.68 -1.77 -5.84
N GLU A 141 5.02 -0.67 -5.18
CA GLU A 141 6.31 -0.45 -4.52
C GLU A 141 6.11 -0.26 -3.02
N LEU A 142 6.87 -0.99 -2.21
CA LEU A 142 6.87 -0.90 -0.74
C LEU A 142 8.08 -0.07 -0.30
N PHE A 143 7.84 1.13 0.22
CA PHE A 143 8.88 1.96 0.82
C PHE A 143 8.91 1.75 2.34
N ILE A 144 9.98 1.15 2.84
CA ILE A 144 10.24 1.03 4.28
C ILE A 144 11.12 2.21 4.67
N ASP A 145 10.75 2.91 5.75
CA ASP A 145 11.36 4.17 6.16
C ASP A 145 12.90 4.11 6.22
N GLY A 146 13.56 5.14 5.71
CA GLY A 146 15.01 5.16 5.43
C GLY A 146 15.41 4.77 4.00
N THR A 147 14.46 4.48 3.10
CA THR A 147 14.78 4.26 1.68
C THR A 147 15.23 5.58 1.04
N LYS A 148 16.54 5.85 1.07
CA LYS A 148 17.16 6.84 0.19
C LYS A 148 16.93 6.36 -1.24
N ILE A 149 16.00 6.99 -1.94
CA ILE A 149 15.90 6.87 -3.38
C ILE A 149 17.17 7.54 -3.91
N GLU A 150 18.21 6.76 -4.18
CA GLU A 150 19.27 7.26 -5.04
C GLU A 150 18.57 7.75 -6.30
N ALA A 151 18.82 9.01 -6.70
CA ALA A 151 18.44 9.45 -8.02
C ALA A 151 18.84 8.33 -8.99
N ASN A 152 18.01 8.06 -10.01
CA ASN A 152 18.34 7.11 -11.08
C ASN A 152 19.51 7.66 -11.92
N ALA A 153 20.64 7.85 -11.28
CA ALA A 153 21.95 8.16 -11.79
C ALA A 153 22.66 6.81 -11.81
N ASN A 154 22.18 5.91 -12.66
CA ASN A 154 23.01 4.81 -13.08
C ASN A 154 24.37 5.41 -13.48
N ARG A 155 25.46 4.83 -12.97
CA ARG A 155 26.84 5.21 -13.32
C ARG A 155 27.05 5.32 -14.83
N TYR A 156 26.20 4.65 -15.61
CA TYR A 156 26.04 4.80 -17.04
C TYR A 156 24.78 5.62 -17.37
N THR A 157 24.97 6.88 -17.77
CA THR A 157 23.91 7.80 -18.24
C THR A 157 23.15 7.29 -19.48
N PHE A 158 23.74 6.34 -20.20
CA PHE A 158 23.14 5.73 -21.39
C PHE A 158 23.16 4.21 -21.26
N VAL A 159 21.98 3.60 -21.16
CA VAL A 159 21.83 2.14 -21.21
C VAL A 159 21.12 1.75 -22.50
N TRP A 160 21.73 0.85 -23.26
CA TRP A 160 21.13 0.33 -24.49
C TRP A 160 19.95 -0.58 -24.15
N ARG A 161 18.74 -0.15 -24.50
CA ARG A 161 17.50 -0.92 -24.27
C ARG A 161 17.57 -2.35 -24.81
N GLY A 162 18.17 -2.54 -25.99
CA GLY A 162 18.35 -3.87 -26.57
C GLY A 162 19.29 -4.79 -25.76
N SER A 163 20.12 -4.23 -24.88
CA SER A 163 20.91 -4.99 -23.90
C SER A 163 20.06 -5.39 -22.70
N ILE A 164 19.31 -4.44 -22.11
CA ILE A 164 18.39 -4.70 -20.99
C ILE A 164 17.39 -5.80 -21.36
N ASN A 165 16.69 -5.64 -22.48
CA ASN A 165 15.69 -6.62 -22.94
C ASN A 165 16.31 -8.00 -23.21
N TYR A 166 17.59 -8.04 -23.62
CA TYR A 166 18.29 -9.30 -23.84
C TYR A 166 18.58 -10.03 -22.53
N HIS A 167 19.13 -9.33 -21.54
CA HIS A 167 19.39 -9.90 -20.23
C HIS A 167 18.09 -10.29 -19.53
N LEU A 168 17.05 -9.47 -19.64
CA LEU A 168 15.72 -9.74 -19.11
C LEU A 168 15.10 -11.02 -19.68
N ALA A 169 15.10 -11.16 -21.01
CA ALA A 169 14.58 -12.38 -21.66
C ALA A 169 15.39 -13.64 -21.32
N GLY A 170 16.69 -13.48 -21.04
CA GLY A 170 17.54 -14.57 -20.55
C GLY A 170 17.19 -14.97 -19.12
N LEU A 171 17.04 -13.99 -18.24
CA LEU A 171 16.63 -14.18 -16.84
C LEU A 171 15.27 -14.88 -16.76
N LEU A 172 14.29 -14.42 -17.53
CA LEU A 172 12.95 -15.02 -17.57
C LEU A 172 12.96 -16.50 -18.00
N ASP A 173 13.75 -16.86 -19.02
CA ASP A 173 13.91 -18.27 -19.43
C ASP A 173 14.61 -19.12 -18.35
N SER A 174 15.55 -18.54 -17.61
CA SER A 174 16.20 -19.22 -16.48
C SER A 174 15.24 -19.45 -15.32
N ILE A 175 14.45 -18.43 -14.94
CA ILE A 175 13.47 -18.57 -13.85
C ILE A 175 12.40 -19.62 -14.22
N ASP A 176 11.89 -19.62 -15.46
CA ASP A 176 10.88 -20.61 -15.89
C ASP A 176 11.41 -22.06 -15.79
N LYS A 177 12.68 -22.26 -16.11
CA LYS A 177 13.36 -23.54 -15.93
C LYS A 177 13.50 -23.91 -14.46
N LEU A 178 13.86 -22.97 -13.60
CA LEU A 178 13.98 -23.23 -12.16
C LEU A 178 12.65 -23.66 -11.53
N TYR A 179 11.54 -23.01 -11.90
CA TYR A 179 10.21 -23.44 -11.45
C TYR A 179 9.88 -24.85 -11.93
N SER A 180 10.23 -25.19 -13.18
CA SER A 180 10.04 -26.53 -13.74
C SER A 180 10.89 -27.59 -13.04
N ASP A 181 12.16 -27.29 -12.77
CA ASP A 181 13.09 -28.18 -12.08
C ASP A 181 12.69 -28.37 -10.61
N TYR A 182 12.21 -27.31 -9.95
CA TYR A 182 11.64 -27.38 -8.60
C TYR A 182 10.44 -28.32 -8.54
N ASN A 183 9.46 -28.15 -9.44
CA ASN A 183 8.27 -29.00 -9.48
C ASN A 183 8.62 -30.45 -9.79
N SER A 184 9.55 -30.68 -10.73
CA SER A 184 10.01 -32.03 -11.08
C SER A 184 10.69 -32.69 -9.87
N PHE A 185 11.54 -31.95 -9.15
CA PHE A 185 12.17 -32.44 -7.93
C PHE A 185 11.15 -32.83 -6.85
N LEU A 186 10.08 -32.02 -6.67
CA LEU A 186 9.01 -32.37 -5.73
C LEU A 186 8.26 -33.63 -6.15
N GLN A 187 7.98 -33.81 -7.44
CA GLN A 187 7.26 -34.97 -7.98
C GLN A 187 8.10 -36.25 -7.89
N ASP A 188 9.36 -36.20 -8.34
CA ASP A 188 10.28 -37.34 -8.35
C ASP A 188 10.49 -37.95 -6.95
N ASN A 189 10.39 -37.12 -5.91
CA ASN A 189 10.57 -37.53 -4.51
C ASN A 189 9.25 -37.61 -3.72
N SER A 190 8.10 -37.39 -4.38
CA SER A 190 6.77 -37.33 -3.73
C SER A 190 6.67 -36.32 -2.57
N PHE A 191 7.53 -35.29 -2.56
CA PHE A 191 7.54 -34.26 -1.52
C PHE A 191 6.35 -33.31 -1.61
N GLY A 192 5.74 -33.18 -2.79
CA GLY A 192 4.54 -32.37 -2.97
C GLY A 192 3.39 -32.82 -2.06
N GLU A 193 3.13 -34.12 -1.99
CA GLU A 193 2.10 -34.67 -1.09
C GLU A 193 2.57 -34.71 0.37
N LYS A 194 3.82 -35.13 0.61
CA LYS A 194 4.38 -35.27 1.97
C LYS A 194 4.43 -33.97 2.77
N TYR A 195 4.68 -32.85 2.10
CA TYR A 195 4.81 -31.52 2.71
C TYR A 195 3.65 -30.58 2.35
N GLU A 196 2.59 -31.10 1.73
CA GLU A 196 1.43 -30.32 1.25
C GLU A 196 1.83 -29.13 0.34
N LEU A 197 2.87 -29.33 -0.47
CA LEU A 197 3.39 -28.35 -1.41
C LEU A 197 2.77 -28.56 -2.80
N GLY A 198 1.97 -27.59 -3.25
CA GLY A 198 1.47 -27.57 -4.62
C GLY A 198 2.56 -27.25 -5.65
N ASN A 199 2.29 -27.52 -6.93
CA ASN A 199 3.17 -27.12 -8.03
C ASN A 199 3.29 -25.58 -8.07
N ALA A 200 4.53 -25.09 -8.04
CA ALA A 200 4.82 -23.68 -8.18
C ALA A 200 4.69 -23.26 -9.65
N GLN A 201 4.04 -22.13 -9.91
CA GLN A 201 3.97 -21.55 -11.25
C GLN A 201 4.67 -20.19 -11.22
N MET A 202 5.55 -19.96 -12.20
CA MET A 202 6.28 -18.69 -12.34
C MET A 202 5.33 -17.50 -12.62
N PHE A 203 4.13 -17.76 -13.14
CA PHE A 203 3.24 -16.72 -13.65
C PHE A 203 1.78 -16.96 -13.25
N VAL A 204 1.16 -16.00 -12.54
CA VAL A 204 -0.27 -16.01 -12.17
C VAL A 204 -1.01 -14.87 -12.88
N ILE A 205 -1.77 -15.24 -13.93
CA ILE A 205 -2.83 -14.57 -14.76
C ILE A 205 -2.78 -13.05 -15.12
N ASP A 206 -3.24 -12.83 -16.38
CA ASP A 206 -3.53 -11.65 -17.25
C ASP A 206 -2.36 -10.79 -17.76
N GLY A 207 -2.28 -10.63 -19.10
CA GLY A 207 -1.20 -9.90 -19.80
C GLY A 207 0.11 -10.68 -20.07
N ILE A 208 0.18 -11.94 -19.64
CA ILE A 208 1.39 -12.79 -19.57
C ILE A 208 1.83 -13.36 -20.93
N ASP A 209 0.95 -13.32 -21.94
CA ASP A 209 1.21 -13.89 -23.27
C ASP A 209 2.48 -13.32 -23.91
N LYS A 210 2.78 -12.05 -23.66
CA LYS A 210 3.99 -11.38 -24.15
C LYS A 210 5.26 -11.99 -23.56
N VAL A 211 5.25 -12.33 -22.27
CA VAL A 211 6.40 -12.90 -21.57
C VAL A 211 6.62 -14.36 -22.00
N ARG A 212 5.54 -15.14 -22.12
CA ARG A 212 5.60 -16.52 -22.65
C ARG A 212 6.14 -16.57 -24.07
N ASP A 213 5.64 -15.71 -24.96
CA ASP A 213 6.13 -15.58 -26.34
C ASP A 213 7.63 -15.24 -26.39
N ILE A 214 8.11 -14.38 -25.48
CA ILE A 214 9.55 -14.06 -25.36
C ILE A 214 10.36 -15.30 -24.96
N ILE A 215 9.91 -16.06 -23.95
CA ILE A 215 10.60 -17.29 -23.50
C ILE A 215 10.66 -18.31 -24.66
N GLU A 216 9.55 -18.57 -25.33
CA GLU A 216 9.48 -19.49 -26.47
C GLU A 216 10.41 -19.07 -27.61
N LYS A 217 10.37 -17.78 -28.00
CA LYS A 217 11.27 -17.24 -29.04
C LYS A 217 12.73 -17.38 -28.64
N ASN A 218 13.08 -17.17 -27.36
CA ASN A 218 14.45 -17.33 -26.89
C ASN A 218 14.90 -18.79 -26.91
N ARG A 219 14.03 -19.75 -26.56
CA ARG A 219 14.31 -21.19 -26.67
C ARG A 219 14.54 -21.61 -28.12
N LYS A 220 13.63 -21.23 -29.03
CA LYS A 220 13.76 -21.49 -30.47
C LYS A 220 15.06 -20.89 -31.03
N ARG A 221 15.46 -19.70 -30.57
CA ARG A 221 16.74 -19.06 -30.95
C ARG A 221 17.95 -19.87 -30.48
N LYS A 222 17.97 -20.34 -29.22
CA LYS A 222 19.08 -21.15 -28.68
C LYS A 222 19.28 -22.45 -29.46
N ILE A 223 18.18 -23.06 -29.93
CA ILE A 223 18.20 -24.28 -30.75
C ILE A 223 18.67 -23.99 -32.17
N THR A 224 18.14 -22.94 -32.82
CA THR A 224 18.40 -22.65 -34.25
C THR A 224 19.70 -21.87 -34.51
N LYS A 225 20.40 -21.41 -33.46
CA LYS A 225 21.65 -20.60 -33.54
C LYS A 225 21.55 -19.33 -34.40
N HIS A 226 20.33 -18.85 -34.70
CA HIS A 226 20.13 -17.64 -35.53
C HIS A 226 20.61 -16.35 -34.84
N LYS A 227 20.92 -15.34 -35.67
CA LYS A 227 21.36 -14.00 -35.23
C LYS A 227 20.24 -13.27 -34.47
N LYS A 228 20.68 -12.45 -33.51
CA LYS A 228 19.86 -11.69 -32.56
C LYS A 228 18.92 -10.70 -33.28
N LEU A 229 17.63 -10.75 -32.95
CA LEU A 229 16.67 -9.70 -33.32
C LEU A 229 16.75 -8.58 -32.27
N SER A 230 16.90 -7.33 -32.72
CA SER A 230 16.73 -6.15 -31.87
C SER A 230 15.27 -6.09 -31.44
N ASN A 231 15.01 -6.21 -30.15
CA ASN A 231 13.67 -5.97 -29.59
C ASN A 231 13.73 -4.69 -28.74
N ASN A 232 13.27 -3.58 -29.31
CA ASN A 232 13.19 -2.28 -28.61
C ASN A 232 11.85 -2.09 -27.86
N ARG A 233 10.98 -3.10 -27.87
CA ARG A 233 9.67 -3.05 -27.21
C ARG A 233 9.84 -3.03 -25.69
N ILE A 234 8.98 -2.29 -25.00
CA ILE A 234 8.92 -2.32 -23.53
C ILE A 234 8.30 -3.66 -23.12
N ILE A 235 8.99 -4.37 -22.23
CA ILE A 235 8.50 -5.60 -21.61
C ILE A 235 8.11 -5.20 -20.19
N GLU A 236 6.80 -5.05 -19.96
CA GLU A 236 6.25 -4.86 -18.62
C GLU A 236 6.02 -6.24 -18.00
N ILE A 237 6.56 -6.43 -16.80
CA ILE A 237 6.38 -7.66 -16.01
C ILE A 237 5.61 -7.23 -14.77
N ASP A 238 4.34 -7.57 -14.71
CA ASP A 238 3.48 -7.07 -13.63
C ASP A 238 3.68 -7.82 -12.30
N ASN A 239 4.00 -9.12 -12.34
CA ASN A 239 3.80 -10.00 -11.17
C ASN A 239 4.98 -10.91 -10.79
N CYS A 240 6.22 -10.68 -11.23
CA CYS A 240 7.36 -11.49 -10.77
C CYS A 240 7.94 -10.91 -9.47
N SER A 241 7.48 -11.38 -8.31
CA SER A 241 7.97 -10.90 -7.01
C SER A 241 9.14 -11.76 -6.51
N PRO A 242 10.26 -11.17 -6.08
CA PRO A 242 11.34 -11.90 -5.38
C PRO A 242 10.84 -12.71 -4.17
N LEU A 243 9.72 -12.29 -3.56
CA LEU A 243 9.10 -13.00 -2.46
C LEU A 243 8.60 -14.40 -2.84
N GLU A 244 8.25 -14.64 -4.10
CA GLU A 244 7.81 -15.97 -4.56
C GLU A 244 9.00 -16.94 -4.67
N ILE A 245 10.13 -16.47 -5.20
CA ILE A 245 11.39 -17.24 -5.23
C ILE A 245 11.84 -17.59 -3.81
N LEU A 246 11.74 -16.63 -2.88
CA LEU A 246 12.09 -16.83 -1.48
C LEU A 246 11.17 -17.85 -0.77
N LYS A 247 9.88 -17.91 -1.15
CA LYS A 247 8.98 -18.98 -0.68
C LYS A 247 9.46 -20.36 -1.15
N LEU A 248 9.88 -20.50 -2.41
CA LEU A 248 10.40 -21.79 -2.91
C LEU A 248 11.66 -22.22 -2.15
N GLN A 249 12.56 -21.30 -1.86
CA GLN A 249 13.75 -21.58 -1.05
C GLN A 249 13.40 -22.05 0.36
N LYS A 250 12.44 -21.41 1.02
CA LYS A 250 11.95 -21.83 2.34
C LYS A 250 11.39 -23.25 2.29
N ASN A 251 10.59 -23.57 1.27
CA ASN A 251 10.05 -24.91 1.10
C ASN A 251 11.17 -25.96 0.95
N LEU A 252 12.21 -25.67 0.15
CA LEU A 252 13.36 -26.57 0.02
C LEU A 252 14.10 -26.74 1.35
N MET A 253 14.22 -25.68 2.15
CA MET A 253 14.86 -25.77 3.47
C MET A 253 14.05 -26.64 4.42
N THR A 254 12.71 -26.52 4.42
CA THR A 254 11.82 -27.39 5.22
C THR A 254 11.94 -28.85 4.81
N ILE A 255 12.07 -29.14 3.52
CA ILE A 255 12.33 -30.51 3.03
C ILE A 255 13.71 -30.97 3.50
N ALA A 256 14.75 -30.13 3.40
CA ALA A 256 16.09 -30.49 3.83
C ALA A 256 16.14 -30.86 5.32
N ASP A 257 15.48 -30.07 6.17
CA ASP A 257 15.40 -30.32 7.61
C ASP A 257 14.60 -31.61 7.90
N GLY A 258 13.47 -31.81 7.22
CA GLY A 258 12.61 -32.98 7.45
C GLY A 258 13.18 -34.30 6.92
N GLU A 259 14.00 -34.27 5.86
CA GLU A 259 14.68 -35.45 5.30
C GLU A 259 16.11 -35.62 5.81
N GLY A 260 16.63 -34.71 6.65
CA GLY A 260 17.99 -34.74 7.16
C GLY A 260 19.08 -34.53 6.11
N ILE A 261 18.78 -33.78 5.04
CA ILE A 261 19.72 -33.49 3.95
C ILE A 261 20.68 -32.38 4.36
N VAL A 262 21.95 -32.74 4.57
CA VAL A 262 22.99 -31.78 4.98
C VAL A 262 23.59 -31.07 3.77
N PHE A 263 23.67 -29.74 3.84
CA PHE A 263 24.31 -28.92 2.82
C PHE A 263 25.82 -29.00 2.95
N VAL A 264 26.49 -29.16 1.82
CA VAL A 264 27.91 -29.45 1.75
C VAL A 264 28.67 -28.23 1.24
N ASN A 265 29.69 -27.80 2.00
CA ASN A 265 30.56 -26.67 1.66
C ASN A 265 32.00 -27.15 1.39
N GLY A 266 32.65 -26.57 0.37
CA GLY A 266 34.05 -26.83 -0.01
C GLY A 266 34.25 -27.24 -1.47
N LYS A 267 35.40 -26.89 -2.06
CA LYS A 267 35.76 -27.22 -3.45
C LYS A 267 35.85 -28.74 -3.65
N GLY A 268 35.21 -29.25 -4.71
CA GLY A 268 35.28 -30.67 -5.11
C GLY A 268 34.26 -31.59 -4.44
N LYS A 269 33.44 -31.11 -3.49
CA LYS A 269 32.37 -31.93 -2.89
C LYS A 269 31.11 -31.91 -3.76
N ARG A 270 30.48 -33.08 -3.92
CA ARG A 270 29.23 -33.23 -4.70
C ARG A 270 28.04 -32.71 -3.87
N LYS A 271 27.42 -31.64 -4.33
CA LYS A 271 26.23 -31.05 -3.69
C LYS A 271 24.98 -31.91 -3.96
N PRO A 272 24.10 -32.11 -2.95
CA PRO A 272 22.78 -32.70 -3.16
C PRO A 272 21.97 -31.91 -4.19
N LYS A 273 21.04 -32.58 -4.90
CA LYS A 273 20.20 -31.92 -5.90
C LYS A 273 19.34 -30.80 -5.29
N LEU A 274 18.86 -31.00 -4.06
CA LEU A 274 18.14 -29.98 -3.29
C LEU A 274 19.01 -28.73 -3.06
N GLN A 275 20.26 -28.90 -2.63
CA GLN A 275 21.18 -27.78 -2.42
C GLN A 275 21.47 -27.04 -3.73
N GLN A 276 21.64 -27.76 -4.85
CA GLN A 276 21.85 -27.12 -6.16
C GLN A 276 20.65 -26.24 -6.55
N LEU A 277 19.42 -26.76 -6.40
CA LEU A 277 18.19 -26.01 -6.64
C LEU A 277 18.05 -24.79 -5.72
N TYR A 278 18.40 -24.94 -4.45
CA TYR A 278 18.36 -23.86 -3.47
C TYR A 278 19.30 -22.70 -3.85
N GLU A 279 20.55 -23.02 -4.20
CA GLU A 279 21.56 -22.04 -4.60
C GLU A 279 21.23 -21.37 -5.95
N GLU A 280 20.65 -22.11 -6.89
CA GLU A 280 20.22 -21.55 -8.17
C GLU A 280 19.04 -20.59 -8.02
N LEU A 281 18.11 -20.86 -7.10
CA LEU A 281 17.05 -19.93 -6.71
C LEU A 281 17.62 -18.69 -6.01
N GLU A 282 18.67 -18.85 -5.18
CA GLU A 282 19.34 -17.73 -4.50
C GLU A 282 20.00 -16.78 -5.49
N HIS A 283 20.57 -17.31 -6.57
CA HIS A 283 21.21 -16.49 -7.59
C HIS A 283 20.22 -15.68 -8.45
N CYS A 284 18.94 -16.05 -8.46
CA CYS A 284 17.91 -15.38 -9.24
C CYS A 284 17.04 -14.39 -8.43
N GLY A 285 17.08 -14.47 -7.09
CA GLY A 285 16.25 -13.69 -6.16
C GLY A 285 16.91 -12.42 -5.62
#